data_AF-A0A5C8S8P1-F1
#
_entry.id   AF-A0A5C8S8P1-F1
#
_cell.length_a   1.000
_cell.length_b   1.000
_cell.length_c   1.000
_cell.angle_alpha   90.00
_cell.angle_beta   90.00
_cell.angle_gamma   90.00
#
_symmetry.space_group_name_H-M   'P 1'
#
loop_
_entity.id
_entity.type
_entity.pdbx_description
1 polymer ?
#
loop_
_entity_poly.entity_id
_entity_poly.type
_entity_poly.pdbx_seq_one_letter_code
_entity_poly.pdbx_strand_id
1 'polypeptide(L)'
;MRTHIATIPSYYRSRPADIVEHVAIEDLLREFDARVTAAGMEPDDEVAVMSRRGLANLAHCLLVSTWGSVLRLDAATTALAKALDACGIDAGDMLGVPQDRVLH
;
A
#
# COMPACT_ATOMS: atom_id res chain seq x y z
N MET A 1 8.02 2.18 -5.72
CA MET A 1 7.39 1.04 -5.03
C MET A 1 7.36 -0.22 -5.90
N ARG A 2 7.82 -1.37 -5.41
CA ARG A 2 7.82 -2.66 -6.14
C ARG A 2 6.47 -3.36 -5.96
N THR A 3 5.92 -3.93 -7.02
CA THR A 3 4.65 -4.69 -7.00
C THR A 3 4.88 -6.15 -7.35
N HIS A 4 3.93 -7.00 -6.96
CA HIS A 4 3.92 -8.43 -7.18
C HIS A 4 2.54 -8.86 -7.65
N ILE A 5 2.49 -9.79 -8.60
CA ILE A 5 1.22 -10.37 -9.09
C ILE A 5 1.18 -11.80 -8.59
N ALA A 6 0.06 -12.18 -7.98
CA ALA A 6 -0.18 -13.56 -7.62
C ALA A 6 -1.65 -13.93 -7.82
N THR A 7 -1.88 -15.23 -7.96
CA THR A 7 -3.21 -15.81 -8.19
C THR A 7 -3.81 -16.28 -6.87
N ILE A 8 -4.91 -15.68 -6.44
CA ILE A 8 -5.69 -16.09 -5.26
C ILE A 8 -6.59 -17.25 -5.66
N PRO A 9 -6.36 -18.46 -5.12
CA PRO A 9 -7.29 -19.56 -5.33
C PRO A 9 -8.65 -19.15 -4.80
N SER A 10 -9.69 -19.23 -5.62
CA SER A 10 -11.04 -19.02 -5.12
C SER A 10 -11.38 -20.13 -4.12
N TYR A 11 -11.84 -19.75 -2.93
CA TYR A 11 -12.37 -20.71 -1.96
C TYR A 11 -13.61 -21.45 -2.49
N TYR A 12 -14.29 -20.86 -3.49
CA TYR A 12 -15.43 -21.46 -4.16
C TYR A 12 -15.01 -22.02 -5.53
N ARG A 13 -15.16 -23.34 -5.73
CA ARG A 13 -14.84 -24.01 -7.01
C ARG A 13 -15.57 -23.45 -8.24
N SER A 14 -16.63 -22.67 -8.04
CA SER A 14 -17.44 -22.04 -9.10
C SER A 14 -16.93 -20.66 -9.53
N ARG A 15 -15.93 -20.08 -8.85
CA ARG A 15 -15.31 -18.81 -9.25
C ARG A 15 -13.91 -19.04 -9.81
N PRO A 16 -13.54 -18.35 -10.91
CA PRO A 16 -12.16 -18.31 -11.35
C PRO A 16 -11.26 -17.75 -10.25
N ALA A 17 -10.00 -18.17 -10.26
CA ALA A 17 -9.01 -17.63 -9.34
C ALA A 17 -8.79 -16.14 -9.65
N ASP A 18 -8.71 -15.31 -8.61
CA ASP A 18 -8.54 -13.87 -8.79
C ASP A 18 -7.05 -13.56 -8.93
N ILE A 19 -6.65 -12.90 -10.03
CA ILE A 19 -5.29 -12.38 -10.18
C ILE A 19 -5.22 -11.02 -9.48
N VAL A 20 -4.36 -10.91 -8.48
CA VAL A 20 -4.25 -9.70 -7.66
C VAL A 20 -2.83 -9.17 -7.71
N GLU A 21 -2.71 -7.88 -8.03
CA GLU A 21 -1.48 -7.13 -7.84
C GLU A 21 -1.42 -6.59 -6.40
N HIS A 22 -0.28 -6.80 -5.74
CA HIS A 22 -0.06 -6.46 -4.35
C HIS A 22 1.34 -5.90 -4.12
N VAL A 23 1.53 -5.30 -2.94
CA VAL A 23 2.77 -4.67 -2.50
C VAL A 23 3.11 -5.20 -1.11
N ALA A 24 4.39 -5.50 -0.88
CA ALA A 24 4.88 -5.84 0.45
C ALA A 24 4.84 -4.61 1.35
N ILE A 25 4.41 -4.78 2.60
CA ILE A 25 4.30 -3.67 3.56
C ILE A 25 5.64 -2.95 3.77
N GLU A 26 6.75 -3.69 3.73
CA GLU A 26 8.10 -3.14 3.81
C GLU A 26 8.44 -2.23 2.63
N ASP A 27 8.00 -2.58 1.42
CA ASP A 27 8.21 -1.75 0.23
C ASP A 27 7.35 -0.48 0.27
N LEU A 28 6.14 -0.59 0.83
CA LEU A 28 5.23 0.53 1.04
C LEU A 28 5.80 1.53 2.07
N LEU A 29 6.30 1.03 3.21
CA LEU A 29 6.92 1.86 4.24
C LEU A 29 8.21 2.52 3.74
N ARG A 30 9.03 1.80 2.96
CA ARG A 30 10.24 2.35 2.36
C ARG A 30 9.94 3.49 1.39
N GLU A 31 8.87 3.36 0.60
CA GLU A 31 8.43 4.44 -0.29
C GLU A 31 7.94 5.66 0.49
N PHE A 32 7.19 5.46 1.58
CA PHE A 32 6.78 6.54 2.48
C PHE A 32 8.00 7.28 3.06
N ASP A 33 8.94 6.54 3.65
CA ASP A 33 10.14 7.10 4.27
C ASP A 33 10.95 7.92 3.24
N ALA A 34 11.13 7.40 2.02
CA ALA A 34 11.83 8.11 0.94
C ALA A 34 11.14 9.43 0.54
N ARG A 35 9.80 9.46 0.49
CA ARG A 35 9.01 10.65 0.14
C ARG A 35 9.05 11.71 1.23
N VAL A 36 8.96 11.30 2.50
CA VAL A 36 9.09 12.20 3.66
C VAL A 36 10.46 12.86 3.67
N THR A 37 11.54 12.09 3.52
CA THR A 37 12.90 12.62 3.44
C THR A 37 13.08 13.54 2.23
N ALA A 38 12.55 13.18 1.06
CA ALA A 38 12.63 14.02 -0.14
C ALA A 38 11.87 15.35 0.01
N ALA A 39 10.83 15.41 0.84
CA ALA A 39 10.11 16.63 1.17
C ALA A 39 10.83 17.50 2.22
N GLY A 40 11.98 17.05 2.74
CA GLY A 40 12.76 17.76 3.75
C GLY A 40 12.23 17.62 5.18
N MET A 41 11.31 16.68 5.41
CA MET A 41 10.83 16.32 6.74
C MET A 41 11.75 15.26 7.36
N GLU A 42 12.03 15.37 8.66
CA GLU A 42 12.80 14.36 9.36
C GLU A 42 11.92 13.13 9.62
N PRO A 43 12.38 11.90 9.36
CA PRO A 43 11.58 10.69 9.61
C PRO A 43 11.13 10.53 11.06
N ASP A 44 11.86 11.15 11.99
CA ASP A 44 11.58 11.14 13.43
C ASP A 44 10.60 12.25 13.86
N ASP A 45 10.18 13.13 12.94
CA ASP A 45 9.11 14.09 13.22
C ASP A 45 7.85 13.35 13.66
N GLU A 46 7.17 13.87 14.70
CA GLU A 46 6.03 13.20 15.32
C GLU A 46 4.93 12.87 14.30
N VAL A 47 4.68 13.78 13.35
CA VAL A 47 3.70 13.59 12.27
C VAL A 47 4.12 12.47 11.31
N ALA A 48 5.40 12.40 10.94
CA ALA A 48 5.93 11.33 10.10
C ALA A 48 5.84 9.97 10.81
N VAL A 49 6.24 9.92 12.09
CA VAL A 49 6.17 8.71 12.92
C VAL A 49 4.74 8.22 13.09
N MET A 50 3.78 9.12 13.35
CA MET A 50 2.37 8.77 13.49
C MET A 50 1.77 8.28 12.17
N SER A 51 2.07 8.94 11.06
CA SER A 51 1.60 8.56 9.72
C SER A 51 2.16 7.20 9.29
N ARG A 52 3.47 6.98 9.51
CA ARG A 52 4.16 5.71 9.29
C ARG A 52 3.57 4.58 10.11
N ARG A 53 3.29 4.83 11.39
CA ARG A 53 2.64 3.85 12.29
C ARG A 53 1.21 3.55 11.84
N GLY A 54 0.45 4.55 11.41
CA GLY A 54 -0.87 4.36 10.82
C GLY A 54 -0.83 3.45 9.59
N LEU A 55 0.13 3.68 8.69
CA LEU A 55 0.35 2.86 7.50
C LEU A 55 0.70 1.41 7.86
N ALA A 56 1.61 1.21 8.82
CA ALA A 56 1.99 -0.11 9.34
C ALA A 56 0.83 -0.85 10.06
N ASN A 57 -0.07 -0.12 10.71
CA ASN A 57 -1.23 -0.68 11.39
C ASN A 57 -2.32 -1.11 10.39
N LEU A 58 -2.61 -0.31 9.36
CA LEU A 58 -3.53 -0.70 8.27
C LEU A 58 -3.07 -2.00 7.62
N ALA A 59 -1.77 -2.09 7.41
CA ALA A 59 -1.05 -3.27 7.00
C ALA A 59 -1.28 -4.50 7.91
N HIS A 60 -1.21 -4.33 9.23
CA HIS A 60 -1.46 -5.39 10.20
C HIS A 60 -2.94 -5.78 10.35
N CYS A 61 -3.88 -4.87 10.10
CA CYS A 61 -5.30 -5.20 10.11
C CYS A 61 -5.75 -6.01 8.88
N LEU A 62 -5.00 -5.94 7.78
CA LEU A 62 -5.27 -6.69 6.54
C LEU A 62 -4.54 -8.05 6.48
N LEU A 63 -3.77 -8.38 7.52
CA LEU A 63 -2.89 -9.54 7.65
C LEU A 63 -3.64 -10.86 7.95
N VAL A 64 -4.80 -11.06 7.30
CA VAL A 64 -5.59 -12.30 7.38
C VAL A 64 -5.66 -12.97 6.00
N SER A 65 -4.52 -13.09 5.32
CA SER A 65 -4.41 -13.93 4.12
C SER A 65 -3.13 -14.76 4.16
N THR A 66 -3.13 -15.89 3.45
CA THR A 66 -2.01 -16.83 3.30
C THR A 66 -0.73 -16.24 2.67
N TRP A 67 -0.69 -14.91 2.44
CA TRP A 67 0.24 -14.20 1.57
C TRP A 67 1.23 -13.33 2.37
N GLY A 68 1.20 -13.44 3.69
CA GLY A 68 2.01 -12.63 4.59
C GLY A 68 1.55 -11.17 4.65
N SER A 69 2.48 -10.28 4.95
CA SER A 69 2.25 -8.85 5.14
C SER A 69 2.21 -8.11 3.80
N VAL A 70 1.10 -8.22 3.06
CA VAL A 70 0.88 -7.56 1.76
C VAL A 70 -0.44 -6.78 1.71
N LEU A 71 -0.47 -5.68 0.94
CA LEU A 71 -1.70 -4.98 0.56
C LEU A 71 -1.92 -5.10 -0.93
N ARG A 72 -3.19 -5.19 -1.35
CA ARG A 72 -3.55 -4.96 -2.76
C ARG A 72 -3.03 -3.59 -3.22
N LEU A 73 -2.60 -3.49 -4.47
CA LEU A 73 -1.97 -2.28 -4.99
C LEU A 73 -2.88 -1.04 -4.87
N ASP A 74 -4.17 -1.17 -5.20
CA ASP A 74 -5.18 -0.10 -5.07
C ASP A 74 -5.26 0.46 -3.64
N ALA A 75 -5.34 -0.44 -2.66
CA ALA A 75 -5.37 -0.11 -1.24
C ALA A 75 -4.03 0.48 -0.76
N ALA A 76 -2.91 -0.08 -1.21
CA ALA A 76 -1.56 0.38 -0.86
C ALA A 76 -1.34 1.82 -1.33
N THR A 77 -1.68 2.12 -2.59
CA THR A 77 -1.58 3.47 -3.16
C THR A 77 -2.45 4.47 -2.41
N THR A 78 -3.69 4.10 -2.10
CA THR A 78 -4.61 4.96 -1.32
C THR A 78 -4.08 5.22 0.09
N ALA A 79 -3.55 4.19 0.75
CA ALA A 79 -3.03 4.31 2.10
C ALA A 79 -1.76 5.18 2.13
N LEU A 80 -0.88 5.02 1.15
CA LEU A 80 0.32 5.84 0.99
C LEU A 80 -0.03 7.32 0.77
N ALA A 81 -0.97 7.60 -0.14
CA ALA A 81 -1.41 8.96 -0.42
C ALA A 81 -1.96 9.65 0.83
N LYS A 82 -2.81 8.95 1.62
CA LYS A 82 -3.33 9.48 2.89
C LYS A 82 -2.24 9.72 3.94
N ALA A 83 -1.24 8.84 4.02
CA ALA A 83 -0.14 9.01 4.95
C ALA A 83 0.74 10.21 4.58
N LEU A 84 0.98 10.44 3.28
CA LEU A 84 1.71 11.60 2.78
C LEU A 84 0.93 12.91 3.00
N ASP A 85 -0.37 12.90 2.72
CA ASP A 85 -1.26 14.04 2.95
C ASP A 85 -1.29 14.47 4.43
N ALA A 86 -1.27 13.51 5.36
CA ALA A 86 -1.15 13.78 6.79
C ALA A 86 0.17 14.47 7.17
N CYS A 87 1.22 14.31 6.37
CA CYS A 87 2.50 15.01 6.51
C CYS A 87 2.54 16.35 5.73
N GLY A 88 1.43 16.76 5.10
CA GLY A 88 1.38 17.93 4.21
C GLY A 88 2.12 17.73 2.89
N ILE A 89 2.40 16.48 2.51
CA ILE A 89 3.11 16.12 1.28
C ILE A 89 2.07 15.74 0.23
N ASP A 90 1.98 16.51 -0.84
CA ASP A 90 1.14 16.14 -1.98
C ASP A 90 1.66 14.84 -2.61
N ALA A 91 0.81 13.81 -2.63
CA ALA A 91 1.13 12.54 -3.25
C ALA A 91 1.23 12.66 -4.79
N GLY A 92 0.72 13.75 -5.39
CA GLY A 92 0.62 13.95 -6.83
C GLY A 92 -0.34 12.94 -7.48
N ASP A 93 -0.19 12.72 -8.80
CA ASP A 93 -0.95 11.76 -9.61
C ASP A 93 -0.70 10.27 -9.26
N MET A 94 -0.30 9.94 -8.02
CA MET A 94 -0.29 8.56 -7.54
C MET A 94 -1.67 7.88 -7.65
N LEU A 95 -2.76 8.66 -7.68
CA LEU A 95 -4.13 8.19 -7.91
C LEU A 95 -4.42 7.75 -9.36
N GLY A 96 -3.43 7.78 -10.26
CA GLY A 96 -3.53 7.25 -11.61
C GLY A 96 -3.55 5.71 -11.72
N VAL A 97 -4.05 4.99 -10.71
CA VAL A 97 -4.33 3.55 -10.85
C VAL A 97 -5.68 3.45 -11.57
N PRO A 98 -5.74 2.98 -12.83
CA PRO A 98 -7.02 2.73 -13.48
C PRO A 98 -7.76 1.69 -12.64
N GLN A 99 -8.96 2.02 -12.15
CA GLN A 99 -9.81 1.11 -11.39
C GLN A 99 -10.19 -0.17 -12.17
N ASP A 100 -9.86 -0.25 -13.46
CA ASP A 100 -10.25 -1.32 -14.39
C ASP A 100 -9.21 -2.42 -14.62
N ARG A 101 -8.11 -2.49 -13.86
CA ARG A 101 -7.21 -3.67 -13.93
C ARG A 101 -7.57 -4.76 -12.92
N VAL A 102 -8.81 -5.24 -12.98
CA VAL A 102 -9.07 -6.65 -12.68
C VAL A 102 -8.87 -7.38 -13.99
N LEU A 103 -7.70 -8.00 -14.17
CA LEU A 103 -7.50 -8.92 -15.28
C LEU A 103 -8.33 -10.17 -14.96
N HIS A 104 -9.50 -10.27 -15.60
CA HIS A 104 -10.36 -11.44 -15.61
C HIS A 104 -9.66 -12.68 -16.17
#